data_AF-A0A0F8YZ68-F1
#
_entry.id   AF-A0A0F8YZ68-F1
#
_cell.length_a   1.000
_cell.length_b   1.000
_cell.length_c   1.000
_cell.angle_alpha   90.00
_cell.angle_beta   90.00
_cell.angle_gamma   90.00
#
_symmetry.space_group_name_H-M   'P 1'
#
loop_
_entity.id
_entity.type
_entity.pdbx_description
1 polymer ?
#
loop_
_entity_poly.entity_id
_entity_poly.type
_entity_poly.pdbx_seq_one_letter_code
_entity_poly.pdbx_strand_id
1 'polypeptide(L)'
;MKTESTFTNWDFNDIWYLPSYTRAPGLGTTIWLSGVDDYEDFEEGVNDADSFSITIPTTNKILWIEALESLIAGTGGDEWKISSNDFGTPITPTSHTIRQQTNYGSKAMQAMKVSESILFVDFVGRKIREMTYSEERGKHVAPDLSALAEHITYSGITSIAHQKNPDSIIWCTLDDGSLVSMTYERDQNVVAWADHPIDGLVQSVCVIPGSAEDEVWLTIKRTMTGVNSGVFVIYVERMASRTFTDIDDCFFVNSGRTITHNTAQTTIAGLLHLEGETVALLGDGVDLDTYTVS
;
A
#
# COMPACT_ATOMS: atom_id res chain seq x y z
N MET A 1 -21.16 -27.58 27.21
CA MET A 1 -21.93 -26.77 26.24
C MET A 1 -21.58 -25.32 26.44
N LYS A 2 -20.58 -24.82 25.70
CA LYS A 2 -20.32 -23.38 25.60
C LYS A 2 -21.21 -22.85 24.48
N THR A 3 -22.05 -21.88 24.82
CA THR A 3 -22.92 -21.16 23.89
C THR A 3 -22.08 -20.29 22.96
N GLU A 4 -22.19 -20.53 21.66
CA GLU A 4 -21.63 -19.67 20.61
C GLU A 4 -22.34 -18.32 20.63
N SER A 5 -21.58 -17.24 20.79
CA SER A 5 -22.04 -15.88 20.51
C SER A 5 -21.89 -15.64 19.01
N THR A 6 -23.02 -15.51 18.31
CA THR A 6 -23.08 -15.06 16.93
C THR A 6 -22.54 -13.63 16.81
N PHE A 7 -21.40 -13.45 16.13
CA PHE A 7 -20.87 -12.14 15.75
C PHE A 7 -21.62 -11.62 14.52
N THR A 8 -22.44 -10.59 14.70
CA THR A 8 -23.31 -10.03 13.63
C THR A 8 -22.94 -8.62 13.20
N ASN A 9 -21.77 -8.10 13.55
CA ASN A 9 -21.34 -6.77 13.10
C ASN A 9 -19.90 -6.81 12.60
N TRP A 10 -19.75 -6.83 11.28
CA TRP A 10 -18.47 -6.57 10.61
C TRP A 10 -18.26 -5.06 10.58
N ASP A 11 -17.42 -4.54 11.46
CA ASP A 11 -16.86 -3.20 11.30
C ASP A 11 -15.59 -3.31 10.43
N PHE A 12 -15.64 -2.75 9.23
CA PHE A 12 -14.54 -2.79 8.26
C PHE A 12 -13.32 -1.95 8.68
N ASN A 13 -13.37 -1.24 9.81
CA ASN A 13 -12.23 -0.50 10.33
C ASN A 13 -11.15 -1.37 11.00
N ASP A 14 -11.43 -2.64 11.31
CA ASP A 14 -10.55 -3.48 12.14
C ASP A 14 -9.78 -4.60 11.38
N ILE A 15 -9.92 -4.75 10.06
CA ILE A 15 -9.47 -5.99 9.36
C ILE A 15 -8.20 -5.85 8.49
N TRP A 16 -7.62 -4.66 8.33
CA TRP A 16 -6.48 -4.50 7.40
C TRP A 16 -5.07 -4.43 8.01
N TYR A 17 -4.90 -4.74 9.29
CA TYR A 17 -3.56 -4.85 9.90
C TYR A 17 -3.33 -6.24 10.47
N LEU A 18 -3.03 -7.20 9.59
CA LEU A 18 -2.31 -8.42 9.97
C LEU A 18 -0.93 -8.49 9.27
N PRO A 19 0.01 -7.56 9.57
CA PRO A 19 1.41 -7.95 9.72
C PRO A 19 1.60 -8.64 11.08
N SER A 20 2.47 -9.63 11.13
CA SER A 20 2.73 -10.58 12.22
C SER A 20 3.28 -9.99 13.54
N TYR A 21 2.69 -8.92 14.09
CA TYR A 21 3.03 -8.43 15.44
C TYR A 21 1.77 -7.96 16.19
N THR A 22 1.36 -8.72 17.21
CA THR A 22 0.20 -8.42 18.05
C THR A 22 0.55 -7.35 19.09
N ARG A 23 -0.09 -6.18 18.99
CA ARG A 23 -0.02 -5.09 19.97
C ARG A 23 -0.80 -5.44 21.25
N ALA A 24 -0.13 -5.67 22.38
CA ALA A 24 -0.76 -5.68 23.70
C ALA A 24 -0.93 -4.23 24.25
N PRO A 25 -2.00 -3.91 25.00
CA PRO A 25 -2.31 -2.54 25.42
C PRO A 25 -1.43 -2.09 26.59
N GLY A 26 -0.70 -0.98 26.43
CA GLY A 26 -0.01 -0.36 27.58
C GLY A 26 0.91 0.81 27.25
N LEU A 27 1.83 0.66 26.30
CA LEU A 27 2.77 1.71 25.90
C LEU A 27 3.03 1.55 24.41
N GLY A 28 2.68 2.55 23.61
CA GLY A 28 2.89 2.52 22.15
C GLY A 28 4.37 2.55 21.73
N THR A 29 5.30 2.34 22.64
CA THR A 29 6.76 2.53 22.50
C THR A 29 7.54 1.22 22.70
N THR A 30 6.86 0.11 22.97
CA THR A 30 7.48 -1.19 23.28
C THR A 30 7.13 -2.21 22.20
N ILE A 31 8.15 -2.92 21.72
CA ILE A 31 8.07 -4.05 20.79
C ILE A 31 8.17 -5.32 21.61
N TRP A 32 7.31 -6.29 21.32
CA TRP A 32 7.27 -7.58 21.99
C TRP A 32 7.71 -8.66 20.99
N LEU A 33 8.71 -9.44 21.36
CA LEU A 33 9.28 -10.52 20.56
C LEU A 33 8.96 -11.83 21.27
N SER A 34 8.30 -12.76 20.58
CA SER A 34 7.90 -14.04 21.16
C SER A 34 9.11 -14.96 21.35
N GLY A 35 8.91 -16.07 22.04
CA GLY A 35 9.85 -17.18 22.02
C GLY A 35 10.12 -17.65 20.59
N VAL A 36 11.35 -18.12 20.33
CA VAL A 36 11.71 -18.70 19.03
C VAL A 36 10.92 -20.00 18.84
N ASP A 37 10.27 -20.14 17.68
CA ASP A 37 9.37 -21.24 17.32
C ASP A 37 8.12 -21.39 18.22
N ASP A 38 7.87 -20.45 19.14
CA ASP A 38 6.66 -20.37 19.94
C ASP A 38 6.05 -18.95 19.85
N TYR A 39 5.16 -18.76 18.87
CA TYR A 39 4.55 -17.46 18.57
C TYR A 39 3.57 -16.97 19.65
N GLU A 40 3.17 -17.84 20.58
CA GLU A 40 2.22 -17.51 21.64
C GLU A 40 2.92 -17.27 22.99
N ASP A 41 4.20 -17.63 23.11
CA ASP A 41 4.99 -17.42 24.32
C ASP A 41 5.58 -16.00 24.39
N PHE A 42 5.13 -15.23 25.37
CA PHE A 42 5.62 -13.92 25.74
C PHE A 42 6.06 -13.86 27.21
N GLU A 43 6.39 -15.02 27.82
CA GLU A 43 7.05 -15.08 29.12
C GLU A 43 8.51 -14.63 28.98
N GLU A 44 8.86 -13.49 29.58
CA GLU A 44 10.20 -12.93 29.44
C GLU A 44 11.27 -13.86 30.02
N GLY A 45 12.28 -14.16 29.22
CA GLY A 45 13.42 -14.94 29.65
C GLY A 45 14.76 -14.27 29.32
N VAL A 46 15.84 -15.03 29.49
CA VAL A 46 17.22 -14.54 29.35
C VAL A 46 18.06 -15.37 28.40
N ASN A 47 17.58 -16.56 28.03
CA ASN A 47 18.25 -17.40 27.05
C ASN A 47 17.99 -16.85 25.65
N ASP A 48 18.86 -17.22 24.71
CA ASP A 48 18.83 -16.64 23.36
C ASP A 48 17.52 -16.88 22.58
N ALA A 49 16.76 -17.92 22.95
CA ALA A 49 15.50 -18.30 22.33
C ALA A 49 14.25 -17.83 23.10
N ASP A 50 14.43 -17.23 24.28
CA ASP A 50 13.32 -16.80 25.12
C ASP A 50 12.68 -15.52 24.55
N SER A 51 11.41 -15.31 24.89
CA SER A 51 10.71 -14.07 24.57
C SER A 51 11.31 -12.88 25.33
N PHE A 52 11.20 -11.68 24.76
CA PHE A 52 11.63 -10.44 25.43
C PHE A 52 10.96 -9.21 24.82
N SER A 53 11.01 -8.10 25.55
CA SER A 53 10.50 -6.81 25.10
C SER A 53 11.61 -5.79 24.87
N ILE A 54 11.43 -4.94 23.86
CA ILE A 54 12.34 -3.84 23.51
C ILE A 54 11.56 -2.54 23.62
N THR A 55 11.91 -1.68 24.57
CA THR A 55 11.31 -0.35 24.69
C THR A 55 12.18 0.69 23.99
N ILE A 56 11.62 1.36 22.98
CA ILE A 56 12.30 2.45 22.27
C ILE A 56 12.34 3.68 23.19
N PRO A 57 13.50 4.35 23.35
CA PRO A 57 13.63 5.51 24.23
C PRO A 57 13.06 6.79 23.59
N THR A 58 11.75 6.80 23.32
CA THR A 58 10.99 7.93 22.78
C THR A 58 9.60 8.00 23.43
N THR A 59 8.94 9.15 23.31
CA THR A 59 7.51 9.31 23.68
C THR A 59 6.58 9.07 22.48
N ASN A 60 7.15 8.95 21.28
CA ASN A 60 6.41 8.78 20.04
C ASN A 60 5.95 7.33 19.89
N LYS A 61 4.68 7.13 19.52
CA LYS A 61 4.15 5.79 19.25
C LYS A 61 4.84 5.18 18.03
N ILE A 62 5.15 3.89 18.10
CA ILE A 62 5.57 3.05 16.98
C ILE A 62 4.37 2.90 16.04
N LEU A 63 4.63 3.11 14.75
CA LEU A 63 3.62 3.13 13.69
C LEU A 63 3.83 2.03 12.67
N TRP A 64 5.09 1.64 12.43
CA TRP A 64 5.45 0.53 11.57
C TRP A 64 6.78 -0.06 12.00
N ILE A 65 7.00 -1.32 11.63
CA ILE A 65 8.24 -2.05 11.81
C ILE A 65 8.52 -2.79 10.51
N GLU A 66 9.76 -2.70 10.02
CA GLU A 66 10.22 -3.41 8.83
C GLU A 66 11.62 -3.99 9.04
N ALA A 67 11.89 -5.10 8.37
CA ALA A 67 13.16 -5.82 8.49
C ALA A 67 13.89 -5.90 7.14
N LEU A 68 15.10 -5.35 7.12
CA LEU A 68 16.13 -5.58 6.09
C LEU A 68 17.30 -6.34 6.74
N GLU A 69 18.53 -5.83 6.67
CA GLU A 69 19.68 -6.34 7.44
C GLU A 69 19.47 -6.19 8.96
N SER A 70 18.76 -5.15 9.36
CA SER A 70 18.37 -4.90 10.75
C SER A 70 16.90 -4.56 10.83
N LEU A 71 16.32 -4.71 12.02
CA LEU A 71 14.96 -4.29 12.30
C LEU A 71 14.93 -2.77 12.40
N ILE A 72 14.01 -2.13 11.67
CA ILE A 72 13.79 -0.70 11.75
C ILE A 72 12.37 -0.42 12.21
N ALA A 73 12.22 0.44 13.19
CA ALA A 73 10.94 0.88 13.72
C ALA A 73 10.73 2.38 13.43
N GLY A 74 9.64 2.71 12.75
CA GLY A 74 9.19 4.08 12.56
C GLY A 74 8.19 4.48 13.62
N THR A 75 8.35 5.69 14.13
CA THR A 75 7.48 6.28 15.14
C THR A 75 6.87 7.58 14.61
N GLY A 76 5.96 8.18 15.38
CA GLY A 76 5.40 9.49 15.03
C GLY A 76 6.42 10.63 14.87
N GLY A 77 7.65 10.50 15.38
CA GLY A 77 8.68 11.55 15.27
C GLY A 77 10.08 11.08 14.88
N ASP A 78 10.35 9.78 14.90
CA ASP A 78 11.70 9.25 14.78
C ASP A 78 11.73 7.86 14.13
N GLU A 79 12.85 7.52 13.50
CA GLU A 79 13.13 6.19 12.94
C GLU A 79 14.32 5.56 13.67
N TRP A 80 14.17 4.32 14.12
CA TRP A 80 15.09 3.63 15.04
C TRP A 80 15.56 2.31 14.46
N LYS A 81 16.89 2.10 14.42
CA LYS A 81 17.50 0.81 14.12
C LYS A 81 17.62 -0.02 15.39
N ILE A 82 17.21 -1.27 15.29
CA ILE A 82 17.33 -2.31 16.31
C ILE A 82 18.17 -3.44 15.71
N SER A 83 19.29 -3.74 16.34
CA SER A 83 20.21 -4.79 15.89
C SER A 83 20.85 -5.48 17.09
N SER A 84 21.57 -6.58 16.86
CA SER A 84 22.42 -7.16 17.90
C SER A 84 23.60 -6.23 18.22
N ASN A 85 24.27 -6.49 19.33
CA ASN A 85 25.49 -5.77 19.72
C ASN A 85 26.67 -6.09 18.80
N ASP A 86 26.71 -7.33 18.29
CA ASP A 86 27.74 -7.80 17.38
C ASP A 86 27.17 -7.94 15.96
N PHE A 87 28.01 -7.68 14.96
CA PHE A 87 27.61 -7.80 13.57
C PHE A 87 27.41 -9.27 13.18
N GLY A 88 26.28 -9.58 12.54
CA GLY A 88 25.97 -10.93 12.06
C GLY A 88 25.52 -11.91 13.15
N THR A 89 25.31 -11.45 14.39
CA THR A 89 24.72 -12.27 15.45
C THR A 89 23.21 -11.99 15.58
N PRO A 90 22.42 -12.96 16.05
CA PRO A 90 20.99 -12.76 16.27
C PRO A 90 20.74 -11.71 17.36
N ILE A 91 19.56 -11.11 17.31
CA ILE A 91 19.03 -10.28 18.39
C ILE A 91 18.53 -11.23 19.48
N THR A 92 18.98 -11.05 20.72
CA THR A 92 18.58 -11.88 21.86
C THR A 92 18.17 -11.01 23.05
N PRO A 93 17.53 -11.58 24.10
CA PRO A 93 17.16 -10.83 25.30
C PRO A 93 18.33 -10.08 25.93
N THR A 94 19.53 -10.65 25.86
CA THR A 94 20.75 -10.10 26.48
C THR A 94 21.67 -9.38 25.48
N SER A 95 21.43 -9.50 24.16
CA SER A 95 22.24 -8.86 23.12
C SER A 95 21.37 -8.11 22.11
N HIS A 96 21.12 -6.84 22.38
CA HIS A 96 20.49 -5.91 21.44
C HIS A 96 20.92 -4.47 21.69
N THR A 97 20.90 -3.65 20.63
CA THR A 97 21.16 -2.22 20.64
C THR A 97 20.07 -1.48 19.88
N ILE A 98 19.71 -0.29 20.37
CA ILE A 98 18.68 0.56 19.79
C ILE A 98 19.32 1.92 19.49
N ARG A 99 19.29 2.35 18.23
CA ARG A 99 19.91 3.61 17.81
C ARG A 99 19.00 4.39 16.87
N GLN A 100 18.72 5.64 17.23
CA GLN A 100 18.01 6.56 16.36
C GLN A 100 18.81 6.81 15.08
N GLN A 101 18.15 6.75 13.92
CA GLN A 101 18.75 7.01 12.62
C GLN A 101 18.38 8.40 12.11
N THR A 102 17.08 8.69 12.10
CA THR A 102 16.47 9.94 11.66
C THR A 102 15.36 10.39 12.62
N ASN A 103 14.90 11.64 12.46
CA ASN A 103 13.90 12.29 13.30
C ASN A 103 12.77 12.92 12.45
N TYR A 104 12.40 12.26 11.35
CA TYR A 104 11.39 12.80 10.44
C TYR A 104 9.98 12.48 10.91
N GLY A 105 9.78 11.31 11.50
CA GLY A 105 8.48 10.83 11.91
C GLY A 105 7.67 10.31 10.74
N SER A 106 6.74 9.43 11.06
CA SER A 106 5.94 8.69 10.09
C SER A 106 4.45 8.95 10.27
N LYS A 107 3.69 8.89 9.17
CA LYS A 107 2.23 8.77 9.23
C LYS A 107 1.88 7.37 9.76
N ALA A 108 0.69 7.22 10.34
CA ALA A 108 0.19 5.94 10.86
C ALA A 108 -0.19 4.99 9.71
N MET A 109 0.82 4.47 9.02
CA MET A 109 0.72 3.61 7.84
C MET A 109 1.93 2.68 7.80
N GLN A 110 1.75 1.46 7.30
CA GLN A 110 2.85 0.51 7.14
C GLN A 110 3.83 1.01 6.07
N ALA A 111 5.13 1.00 6.41
CA ALA A 111 6.19 1.27 5.45
C ALA A 111 6.36 0.09 4.49
N MET A 112 6.96 0.32 3.32
CA MET A 112 7.16 -0.73 2.31
C MET A 112 8.64 -0.96 2.03
N LYS A 113 9.04 -2.22 1.94
CA LYS A 113 10.36 -2.61 1.45
C LYS A 113 10.37 -2.62 -0.06
N VAL A 114 11.25 -1.83 -0.65
CA VAL A 114 11.38 -1.68 -2.10
C VAL A 114 12.87 -1.76 -2.45
N SER A 115 13.25 -2.84 -3.14
CA SER A 115 14.67 -3.18 -3.36
C SER A 115 15.42 -3.25 -2.02
N GLU A 116 16.49 -2.46 -1.85
CA GLU A 116 17.32 -2.39 -0.64
C GLU A 116 16.93 -1.25 0.32
N SER A 117 15.80 -0.57 0.06
CA SER A 117 15.34 0.58 0.84
C SER A 117 14.00 0.31 1.52
N ILE A 118 13.72 1.05 2.58
CA ILE A 118 12.37 1.14 3.17
C ILE A 118 11.77 2.48 2.79
N LEU A 119 10.63 2.46 2.10
CA LEU A 119 9.86 3.66 1.79
C LEU A 119 8.79 3.88 2.85
N PHE A 120 8.74 5.08 3.41
CA PHE A 120 7.72 5.45 4.39
C PHE A 120 7.17 6.84 4.13
N VAL A 121 5.94 7.07 4.56
CA VAL A 121 5.28 8.37 4.45
C VAL A 121 5.57 9.18 5.71
N ASP A 122 6.00 10.43 5.55
CA ASP A 122 6.30 11.32 6.66
C ASP A 122 5.07 11.65 7.53
N PHE A 123 5.28 12.16 8.74
CA PHE A 123 4.19 12.43 9.68
C PHE A 123 3.03 13.25 9.10
N VAL A 124 3.33 14.24 8.25
CA VAL A 124 2.33 15.12 7.63
C VAL A 124 1.58 14.42 6.50
N GLY A 125 2.14 13.36 5.93
CA GLY A 125 1.52 12.62 4.84
C GLY A 125 1.84 13.15 3.46
N ARG A 126 2.83 14.03 3.31
CA ARG A 126 3.09 14.74 2.04
C ARG A 126 4.37 14.31 1.35
N LYS A 127 5.25 13.62 2.05
CA LYS A 127 6.55 13.19 1.52
C LYS A 127 6.67 11.69 1.64
N ILE A 128 7.10 11.04 0.55
CA ILE A 128 7.65 9.69 0.65
C ILE A 128 9.15 9.82 0.90
N ARG A 129 9.62 9.15 1.94
CA ARG A 129 11.01 9.12 2.34
C ARG A 129 11.59 7.75 2.07
N GLU A 130 12.79 7.74 1.53
CA GLU A 130 13.56 6.52 1.27
C GLU A 130 14.59 6.32 2.36
N MET A 131 14.35 5.39 3.26
CA MET A 131 15.34 5.01 4.24
C MET A 131 16.35 4.03 3.64
N THR A 132 17.60 4.47 3.53
CA THR A 132 18.73 3.70 2.99
C THR A 132 19.98 3.90 3.86
N TYR A 133 20.91 2.94 3.85
CA TYR A 133 22.15 3.04 4.61
C TYR A 133 23.17 3.93 3.89
N SER A 134 23.75 4.89 4.59
CA SER A 134 24.84 5.73 4.06
C SER A 134 26.15 5.34 4.74
N GLU A 135 27.06 4.74 3.96
CA GLU A 135 28.41 4.38 4.44
C GLU A 135 29.19 5.61 4.90
N GLU A 136 29.11 6.72 4.14
CA GLU A 136 29.77 7.99 4.47
C GLU A 136 29.38 8.50 5.86
N ARG A 137 28.09 8.37 6.21
CA ARG A 137 27.56 8.84 7.50
C ARG A 137 27.56 7.75 8.57
N GLY A 138 27.83 6.51 8.21
CA GLY A 138 27.75 5.34 9.11
C GLY A 138 26.37 5.10 9.72
N LYS A 139 25.29 5.54 9.05
CA LYS A 139 23.91 5.43 9.55
C LYS A 139 22.87 5.44 8.43
N HIS A 140 21.63 5.08 8.73
CA HIS A 140 20.54 5.26 7.78
C HIS A 140 20.20 6.75 7.61
N VAL A 141 19.95 7.14 6.37
CA VAL A 141 19.42 8.44 5.96
C VAL A 141 18.05 8.25 5.33
N ALA A 142 17.24 9.31 5.26
CA ALA A 142 15.91 9.26 4.68
C ALA A 142 15.61 10.46 3.75
N PRO A 143 16.27 10.55 2.57
CA PRO A 143 15.97 11.55 1.55
C PRO A 143 14.49 11.58 1.14
N ASP A 144 14.03 12.75 0.71
CA ASP A 144 12.68 13.01 0.23
C ASP A 144 12.56 12.70 -1.27
N LEU A 145 11.71 11.72 -1.61
CA LEU A 145 11.44 11.31 -3.00
C LEU A 145 10.42 12.22 -3.70
N SER A 146 9.70 13.05 -2.95
CA SER A 146 8.71 14.00 -3.47
C SER A 146 9.33 15.37 -3.77
N ALA A 147 10.62 15.58 -3.51
CA ALA A 147 11.28 16.88 -3.60
C ALA A 147 11.18 17.56 -4.98
N LEU A 148 11.15 16.78 -6.07
CA LEU A 148 11.00 17.32 -7.43
C LEU A 148 9.54 17.53 -7.85
N ALA A 149 8.58 17.04 -7.07
CA ALA A 149 7.16 17.04 -7.38
C ALA A 149 6.31 17.32 -6.13
N GLU A 150 6.67 18.32 -5.31
CA GLU A 150 6.03 18.56 -4.00
C GLU A 150 4.51 18.81 -4.07
N HIS A 151 4.01 19.22 -5.24
CA HIS A 151 2.59 19.47 -5.48
C HIS A 151 1.77 18.19 -5.65
N ILE A 152 2.39 17.08 -6.07
CA ILE A 152 1.66 15.87 -6.48
C ILE A 152 1.01 15.14 -5.30
N THR A 153 1.55 15.30 -4.09
CA THR A 153 1.06 14.68 -2.84
C THR A 153 0.49 15.73 -1.88
N TYR A 154 0.11 16.91 -2.38
CA TYR A 154 -0.24 18.07 -1.54
C TYR A 154 -1.46 17.83 -0.63
N SER A 155 -2.48 17.13 -1.12
CA SER A 155 -3.67 16.77 -0.34
C SER A 155 -3.36 15.81 0.81
N GLY A 156 -2.37 14.92 0.61
CA GLY A 156 -1.88 13.99 1.62
C GLY A 156 -2.11 12.53 1.20
N ILE A 157 -1.11 11.67 1.41
CA ILE A 157 -1.14 10.26 1.03
C ILE A 157 -1.96 9.46 2.05
N THR A 158 -2.93 8.67 1.57
CA THR A 158 -3.87 7.89 2.39
C THR A 158 -3.64 6.39 2.33
N SER A 159 -3.08 5.87 1.24
CA SER A 159 -2.61 4.49 1.14
C SER A 159 -1.46 4.40 0.13
N ILE A 160 -0.61 3.38 0.28
CA ILE A 160 0.48 3.08 -0.63
C ILE A 160 0.47 1.59 -0.98
N ALA A 161 0.83 1.24 -2.23
CA ALA A 161 1.03 -0.13 -2.65
C ALA A 161 2.18 -0.24 -3.65
N HIS A 162 2.90 -1.36 -3.62
CA HIS A 162 4.06 -1.59 -4.49
C HIS A 162 3.75 -2.62 -5.55
N GLN A 163 3.75 -2.17 -6.81
CA GLN A 163 3.80 -3.01 -7.99
C GLN A 163 5.26 -3.31 -8.30
N LYS A 164 5.64 -4.59 -8.28
CA LYS A 164 7.02 -5.02 -8.53
C LYS A 164 7.22 -5.32 -10.00
N ASN A 165 6.23 -5.99 -10.59
CA ASN A 165 6.31 -6.50 -11.94
C ASN A 165 5.27 -5.85 -12.84
N PRO A 166 5.64 -5.70 -14.11
CA PRO A 166 6.99 -5.78 -14.68
C PRO A 166 7.91 -4.57 -14.40
N ASP A 167 7.37 -3.41 -14.00
CA ASP A 167 8.16 -2.26 -13.54
C ASP A 167 7.82 -1.92 -12.08
N SER A 168 8.82 -1.42 -11.34
CA SER A 168 8.67 -1.03 -9.94
C SER A 168 7.94 0.31 -9.81
N ILE A 169 6.65 0.25 -9.43
CA ILE A 169 5.76 1.40 -9.30
C ILE A 169 5.15 1.44 -7.90
N ILE A 170 5.26 2.59 -7.27
CA ILE A 170 4.63 2.90 -5.98
C ILE A 170 3.34 3.66 -6.25
N TRP A 171 2.20 3.03 -6.01
CA TRP A 171 0.89 3.63 -6.12
C TRP A 171 0.51 4.32 -4.82
N CYS A 172 -0.08 5.51 -4.91
CA CYS A 172 -0.52 6.29 -3.76
C CYS A 172 -1.93 6.83 -3.99
N THR A 173 -2.84 6.59 -3.06
CA THR A 173 -4.11 7.34 -3.02
C THR A 173 -3.94 8.59 -2.18
N LEU A 174 -4.68 9.64 -2.51
CA LEU A 174 -4.62 10.92 -1.80
C LEU A 174 -5.93 11.25 -1.04
N ASP A 175 -5.85 12.20 -0.11
CA ASP A 175 -7.00 12.66 0.71
C ASP A 175 -8.10 13.33 -0.13
N ASP A 176 -7.76 13.87 -1.30
CA ASP A 176 -8.73 14.44 -2.25
C ASP A 176 -9.38 13.41 -3.19
N GLY A 177 -8.99 12.13 -3.08
CA GLY A 177 -9.47 11.04 -3.91
C GLY A 177 -8.71 10.82 -5.21
N SER A 178 -7.63 11.57 -5.45
CA SER A 178 -6.77 11.36 -6.62
C SER A 178 -5.88 10.12 -6.45
N LEU A 179 -5.47 9.54 -7.58
CA LEU A 179 -4.49 8.46 -7.64
C LEU A 179 -3.20 8.98 -8.29
N VAL A 180 -2.08 8.75 -7.64
CA VAL A 180 -0.77 9.12 -8.17
C VAL A 180 0.16 7.91 -8.09
N SER A 181 1.22 7.91 -8.89
CA SER A 181 2.20 6.84 -8.92
C SER A 181 3.62 7.40 -8.98
N MET A 182 4.56 6.65 -8.44
CA MET A 182 5.99 6.93 -8.53
C MET A 182 6.69 5.71 -9.10
N THR A 183 7.23 5.83 -10.32
CA THR A 183 8.19 4.85 -10.84
C THR A 183 9.47 4.98 -10.03
N TYR A 184 9.90 3.88 -9.41
CA TYR A 184 11.03 3.83 -8.51
C TYR A 184 12.02 2.76 -8.99
N GLU A 185 13.09 3.21 -9.62
CA GLU A 185 14.18 2.37 -10.10
C GLU A 185 15.52 3.04 -9.79
N ARG A 186 16.12 2.67 -8.66
CA ARG A 186 17.35 3.29 -8.17
C ARG A 186 18.58 2.90 -8.99
N ASP A 187 18.61 1.72 -9.58
CA ASP A 187 19.74 1.27 -10.40
C ASP A 187 19.88 2.13 -11.67
N GLN A 188 18.75 2.68 -12.16
CA GLN A 188 18.71 3.58 -13.32
C GLN A 188 18.62 5.06 -12.92
N ASN A 189 18.71 5.39 -11.62
CA ASN A 189 18.49 6.73 -11.09
C ASN A 189 17.13 7.35 -11.47
N VAL A 190 16.08 6.53 -11.55
CA VAL A 190 14.73 6.97 -11.88
C VAL A 190 13.87 7.06 -10.64
N VAL A 191 13.39 8.28 -10.37
CA VAL A 191 12.28 8.57 -9.46
C VAL A 191 11.36 9.53 -10.21
N ALA A 192 10.26 8.99 -10.75
CA ALA A 192 9.38 9.73 -11.64
C ALA A 192 7.93 9.63 -11.17
N TRP A 193 7.35 10.78 -10.87
CA TRP A 193 5.97 10.91 -10.43
C TRP A 193 5.02 11.09 -11.61
N ALA A 194 3.85 10.45 -11.55
CA ALA A 194 2.79 10.58 -12.54
C ALA A 194 1.41 10.65 -11.85
N ASP A 195 0.53 11.49 -12.39
CA ASP A 195 -0.85 11.65 -11.96
C ASP A 195 -1.78 10.77 -12.82
N HIS A 196 -2.81 10.20 -12.21
CA HIS A 196 -3.79 9.32 -12.86
C HIS A 196 -5.19 9.91 -12.71
N PRO A 197 -5.66 10.67 -13.73
CA PRO A 197 -7.00 11.26 -13.68
C PRO A 197 -8.04 10.14 -13.77
N ILE A 198 -8.76 9.94 -12.66
CA ILE A 198 -9.85 8.97 -12.56
C ILE A 198 -11.14 9.73 -12.27
N ASP A 199 -12.20 9.38 -12.97
CA ASP A 199 -13.54 9.85 -12.61
C ASP A 199 -14.03 9.08 -11.38
N GLY A 200 -14.17 9.77 -10.24
CA GLY A 200 -14.50 9.19 -8.94
C GLY A 200 -13.46 9.52 -7.87
N LEU A 201 -13.70 9.05 -6.64
CA LEU A 201 -12.78 9.20 -5.52
C LEU A 201 -12.12 7.85 -5.23
N VAL A 202 -10.82 7.75 -5.46
CA VAL A 202 -10.03 6.55 -5.17
C VAL A 202 -9.76 6.49 -3.66
N GLN A 203 -10.25 5.44 -3.00
CA GLN A 203 -10.19 5.31 -1.54
C GLN A 203 -9.05 4.42 -1.04
N SER A 204 -8.67 3.40 -1.82
CA SER A 204 -7.55 2.53 -1.50
C SER A 204 -6.95 1.90 -2.76
N VAL A 205 -5.69 1.51 -2.66
CA VAL A 205 -4.98 0.71 -3.65
C VAL A 205 -4.38 -0.54 -3.01
N CYS A 206 -4.40 -1.65 -3.74
CA CYS A 206 -3.74 -2.90 -3.39
C CYS A 206 -3.08 -3.49 -4.65
N VAL A 207 -1.98 -4.21 -4.46
CA VAL A 207 -1.32 -4.93 -5.54
C VAL A 207 -1.32 -6.42 -5.23
N ILE A 208 -1.76 -7.22 -6.19
CA ILE A 208 -1.75 -8.68 -6.12
C ILE A 208 -0.74 -9.21 -7.14
N PRO A 209 0.29 -9.98 -6.73
CA PRO A 209 1.24 -10.55 -7.67
C PRO A 209 0.55 -11.49 -8.68
N GLY A 210 0.78 -11.27 -9.96
CA GLY A 210 0.29 -12.11 -11.04
C GLY A 210 1.39 -12.91 -11.73
N SER A 211 1.02 -13.73 -12.71
CA SER A 211 1.97 -14.59 -13.43
C SER A 211 2.72 -13.87 -14.55
N ALA A 212 2.10 -12.86 -15.18
CA ALA A 212 2.71 -12.05 -16.24
C ALA A 212 3.07 -10.64 -15.74
N GLU A 213 2.20 -10.07 -14.92
CA GLU A 213 2.36 -8.75 -14.29
C GLU A 213 1.60 -8.74 -12.97
N ASP A 214 1.96 -7.82 -12.09
CA ASP A 214 1.21 -7.61 -10.86
C ASP A 214 -0.08 -6.82 -11.15
N GLU A 215 -1.18 -7.23 -10.54
CA GLU A 215 -2.49 -6.62 -10.71
C GLU A 215 -2.71 -5.48 -9.72
N VAL A 216 -3.02 -4.30 -10.22
CA VAL A 216 -3.38 -3.14 -9.39
C VAL A 216 -4.89 -3.10 -9.21
N TRP A 217 -5.32 -3.18 -7.95
CA TRP A 217 -6.72 -3.15 -7.54
C TRP A 217 -7.02 -1.87 -6.78
N LEU A 218 -8.12 -1.23 -7.13
CA LEU A 218 -8.56 0.06 -6.60
C LEU A 218 -9.97 -0.06 -6.01
N THR A 219 -10.20 0.63 -4.91
CA THR A 219 -11.58 0.95 -4.49
C THR A 219 -11.92 2.37 -4.91
N ILE A 220 -13.00 2.53 -5.68
CA ILE A 220 -13.36 3.82 -6.26
C ILE A 220 -14.81 4.12 -5.95
N LYS A 221 -15.05 5.25 -5.26
CA LYS A 221 -16.38 5.75 -4.96
C LYS A 221 -16.86 6.63 -6.11
N ARG A 222 -17.95 6.22 -6.77
CA ARG A 222 -18.61 7.00 -7.83
C ARG A 222 -20.06 7.31 -7.48
N THR A 223 -20.58 8.37 -8.08
CA THR A 223 -22.00 8.73 -8.00
C THR A 223 -22.68 8.17 -9.25
N MET A 224 -23.73 7.38 -9.08
CA MET A 224 -24.48 6.85 -10.20
C MET A 224 -25.24 7.93 -10.94
N THR A 225 -25.37 7.74 -12.25
CA THR A 225 -26.24 8.52 -13.15
C THR A 225 -27.43 7.64 -13.58
N GLY A 226 -28.28 8.11 -14.50
CA GLY A 226 -29.47 7.36 -14.93
C GLY A 226 -30.58 7.23 -13.88
N VAL A 227 -31.22 6.06 -13.81
CA VAL A 227 -32.36 5.80 -12.90
C VAL A 227 -31.94 5.86 -11.42
N ASN A 228 -30.66 5.59 -11.13
CA ASN A 228 -30.09 5.59 -9.78
C ASN A 228 -29.32 6.88 -9.45
N SER A 229 -29.64 7.98 -10.14
CA SER A 229 -28.93 9.26 -10.00
C SER A 229 -28.79 9.71 -8.53
N GLY A 230 -27.56 10.02 -8.12
CA GLY A 230 -27.24 10.53 -6.77
C GLY A 230 -26.94 9.45 -5.73
N VAL A 231 -27.03 8.17 -6.07
CA VAL A 231 -26.59 7.07 -5.20
C VAL A 231 -25.08 6.89 -5.32
N PHE A 232 -24.37 6.81 -4.19
CA PHE A 232 -22.94 6.48 -4.19
C PHE A 232 -22.74 4.97 -4.17
N VAL A 233 -21.83 4.48 -5.00
CA VAL A 233 -21.40 3.08 -5.04
C VAL A 233 -19.87 3.03 -4.94
N ILE A 234 -19.35 2.08 -4.17
CA ILE A 234 -17.92 1.79 -4.09
C ILE A 234 -17.65 0.59 -4.98
N TYR A 235 -16.91 0.81 -6.06
CA TYR A 235 -16.47 -0.21 -6.99
C TYR A 235 -15.12 -0.77 -6.56
N VAL A 236 -14.92 -2.06 -6.82
CA VAL A 236 -13.61 -2.70 -6.77
C VAL A 236 -13.20 -2.91 -8.23
N GLU A 237 -12.16 -2.21 -8.67
CA GLU A 237 -11.71 -2.20 -10.05
C GLU A 237 -10.27 -2.67 -10.15
N ARG A 238 -9.98 -3.45 -11.20
CA ARG A 238 -8.62 -3.83 -11.56
C ARG A 238 -8.17 -2.94 -12.71
N MET A 239 -6.99 -2.33 -12.61
CA MET A 239 -6.40 -1.64 -13.76
C MET A 239 -6.22 -2.62 -14.92
N ALA A 240 -6.45 -2.12 -16.14
CA ALA A 240 -6.24 -2.92 -17.34
C ALA A 240 -4.77 -3.34 -17.46
N SER A 241 -4.56 -4.49 -18.10
CA SER A 241 -3.21 -4.93 -18.40
C SER A 241 -2.50 -3.92 -19.29
N ARG A 242 -1.19 -3.77 -19.11
CA ARG A 242 -0.32 -3.00 -20.02
C ARG A 242 0.13 -3.81 -21.22
N THR A 243 -0.05 -5.13 -21.17
CA THR A 243 0.34 -6.04 -22.24
C THR A 243 -0.90 -6.50 -22.98
N PHE A 244 -1.01 -6.10 -24.25
CA PHE A 244 -2.10 -6.50 -25.13
C PHE A 244 -1.55 -7.42 -26.22
N THR A 245 -2.25 -8.51 -26.49
CA THR A 245 -1.91 -9.42 -27.60
C THR A 245 -2.77 -9.19 -28.82
N ASP A 246 -3.94 -8.59 -28.64
CA ASP A 246 -4.89 -8.27 -29.70
C ASP A 246 -5.29 -6.79 -29.64
N ILE A 247 -5.65 -6.23 -30.79
CA ILE A 247 -6.16 -4.86 -30.89
C ILE A 247 -7.54 -4.73 -30.22
N ASP A 248 -8.29 -5.84 -30.15
CA ASP A 248 -9.61 -5.92 -29.52
C ASP A 248 -9.56 -5.63 -28.01
N ASP A 249 -8.41 -5.83 -27.38
CA ASP A 249 -8.19 -5.57 -25.94
C ASP A 249 -7.69 -4.14 -25.66
N CYS A 250 -7.38 -3.35 -26.70
CA CYS A 250 -6.75 -2.04 -26.57
C CYS A 250 -7.76 -0.91 -26.32
N PHE A 251 -8.57 -1.00 -25.25
CA PHE A 251 -9.48 0.07 -24.83
C PHE A 251 -8.96 0.78 -23.57
N PHE A 252 -8.80 2.11 -23.65
CA PHE A 252 -8.22 2.94 -22.60
C PHE A 252 -9.28 3.89 -22.03
N VAL A 253 -9.99 3.45 -21.00
CA VAL A 253 -11.12 4.16 -20.40
C VAL A 253 -11.05 4.09 -18.88
N ASN A 254 -11.76 4.99 -18.19
CA ASN A 254 -11.81 5.02 -16.72
C ASN A 254 -12.53 3.81 -16.11
N SER A 255 -13.52 3.27 -16.82
CA SER A 255 -14.25 2.06 -16.44
C SER A 255 -14.78 1.41 -17.72
N GLY A 256 -14.59 0.10 -17.85
CA GLY A 256 -14.90 -0.62 -19.08
C GLY A 256 -15.04 -2.12 -18.84
N ARG A 257 -15.70 -2.80 -19.78
CA ARG A 257 -15.98 -4.23 -19.68
C ARG A 257 -15.92 -4.89 -21.05
N THR A 258 -15.08 -5.92 -21.17
CA THR A 258 -15.08 -6.81 -22.33
C THR A 258 -16.24 -7.80 -22.24
N ILE A 259 -17.00 -7.93 -23.32
CA ILE A 259 -18.12 -8.87 -23.44
C ILE A 259 -17.97 -9.63 -24.75
N THR A 260 -17.93 -10.95 -24.69
CA THR A 260 -17.81 -11.82 -25.88
C THR A 260 -19.16 -12.42 -26.25
N HIS A 261 -19.53 -12.35 -27.53
CA HIS A 261 -20.73 -12.98 -28.08
C HIS A 261 -20.38 -13.90 -29.24
N ASN A 262 -21.07 -15.03 -29.35
CA ASN A 262 -20.87 -15.98 -30.47
C ASN A 262 -21.62 -15.59 -31.75
N THR A 263 -22.45 -14.55 -31.69
CA THR A 263 -23.24 -14.02 -32.81
C THR A 263 -23.36 -12.51 -32.68
N ALA A 264 -23.49 -11.81 -33.81
CA ALA A 264 -23.68 -10.35 -33.84
C ALA A 264 -24.87 -9.92 -32.97
N GLN A 265 -24.66 -8.92 -32.12
CA GLN A 265 -25.67 -8.36 -31.23
C GLN A 265 -25.95 -6.91 -31.60
N THR A 266 -27.19 -6.48 -31.40
CA THR A 266 -27.60 -5.06 -31.46
C THR A 266 -27.94 -4.49 -30.09
N THR A 267 -27.76 -5.29 -29.03
CA THR A 267 -28.05 -4.91 -27.64
C THR A 267 -27.06 -5.60 -26.73
N ILE A 268 -26.39 -4.81 -25.89
CA ILE A 268 -25.37 -5.28 -24.95
C ILE A 268 -25.91 -5.05 -23.53
N ALA A 269 -25.96 -6.12 -22.74
CA ALA A 269 -26.43 -6.08 -21.35
C ALA A 269 -25.25 -6.19 -20.36
N GLY A 270 -25.50 -5.91 -19.08
CA GLY A 270 -24.50 -6.09 -18.01
C GLY A 270 -23.61 -4.87 -17.76
N LEU A 271 -24.02 -3.70 -18.24
CA LEU A 271 -23.32 -2.41 -18.05
C LEU A 271 -24.01 -1.52 -17.00
N LEU A 272 -24.72 -2.10 -16.02
CA LEU A 272 -25.45 -1.34 -14.99
C LEU A 272 -24.56 -0.38 -14.16
N HIS A 273 -23.26 -0.64 -14.09
CA HIS A 273 -22.29 0.23 -13.43
C HIS A 273 -21.95 1.51 -14.23
N LEU A 274 -22.39 1.57 -15.49
CA LEU A 274 -22.22 2.70 -16.41
C LEU A 274 -23.58 3.28 -16.82
N GLU A 275 -24.66 2.94 -16.12
CA GLU A 275 -26.02 3.41 -16.45
C GLU A 275 -26.07 4.94 -16.50
N GLY A 276 -26.49 5.52 -17.64
CA GLY A 276 -26.51 6.97 -17.87
C GLY A 276 -25.21 7.56 -18.41
N GLU A 277 -24.12 6.79 -18.42
CA GLU A 277 -22.83 7.23 -18.95
C GLU A 277 -22.74 7.07 -20.48
N THR A 278 -21.91 7.92 -21.08
CA THR A 278 -21.52 7.79 -22.49
C THR A 278 -20.30 6.88 -22.58
N VAL A 279 -20.43 5.78 -23.32
CA VAL A 279 -19.39 4.77 -23.51
C VAL A 279 -18.96 4.73 -24.98
N ALA A 280 -17.67 4.52 -25.23
CA ALA A 280 -17.17 4.16 -26.55
C ALA A 280 -17.18 2.64 -26.71
N LEU A 281 -17.59 2.14 -27.87
CA LEU A 281 -17.59 0.71 -28.17
C LEU A 281 -16.41 0.35 -29.08
N LEU A 282 -15.56 -0.56 -28.59
CA LEU A 282 -14.56 -1.24 -29.40
C LEU A 282 -15.07 -2.65 -29.70
N GLY A 283 -15.33 -2.95 -30.98
CA GLY A 283 -15.79 -4.27 -31.41
C GLY A 283 -14.85 -4.83 -32.47
N ASP A 284 -14.28 -6.01 -32.21
CA ASP A 284 -13.32 -6.70 -33.09
C ASP A 284 -12.23 -5.74 -33.64
N GLY A 285 -11.72 -4.87 -32.77
CA GLY A 285 -10.60 -3.96 -33.07
C GLY A 285 -11.00 -2.68 -33.79
N VAL A 286 -12.30 -2.45 -33.98
CA VAL A 286 -12.85 -1.28 -34.66
C VAL A 286 -13.66 -0.43 -33.69
N ASP A 287 -13.41 0.88 -33.69
CA ASP A 287 -14.23 1.85 -32.99
C ASP A 287 -15.60 1.95 -33.67
N LEU A 288 -16.65 1.64 -32.90
CA LEU A 288 -18.04 1.57 -33.35
C LEU A 288 -18.87 2.80 -32.94
N ASP A 289 -18.24 3.89 -32.52
CA ASP A 289 -18.86 5.13 -32.03
C ASP A 289 -19.28 5.05 -30.54
N THR A 290 -19.87 6.15 -30.07
CA THR A 290 -20.29 6.37 -28.69
C THR A 290 -21.79 6.17 -28.50
N TYR A 291 -22.15 5.57 -27.36
CA TYR A 291 -23.53 5.27 -27.00
C TYR A 291 -23.78 5.62 -25.54
N THR A 292 -25.03 5.93 -25.19
CA THR A 292 -25.45 6.09 -23.79
C THR A 292 -26.02 4.78 -23.27
N VAL A 293 -25.57 4.34 -22.10
CA VAL A 293 -26.12 3.14 -21.45
C VAL A 293 -27.47 3.48 -20.81
N SER A 294 -28.47 2.64 -21.04
CA SER A 294 -29.85 2.78 -20.54
C SER A 294 -30.38 1.50 -19.91
#